data_AF-A0A944D346-F1
#
_entry.id   AF-A0A944D346-F1
#
_cell.length_a   1.000
_cell.length_b   1.000
_cell.length_c   1.000
_cell.angle_alpha   90.00
_cell.angle_beta   90.00
_cell.angle_gamma   90.00
#
_symmetry.space_group_name_H-M   'P 1'
#
loop_
_entity.id
_entity.type
_entity.pdbx_description
1 polymer ?
#
loop_
_entity_poly.entity_id
_entity_poly.type
_entity_poly.pdbx_seq_one_letter_code
_entity_poly.pdbx_strand_id
1 'polypeptide(L)'
;MNDPFLLQQIQFQALATALVLLLCFVGSKRPKIQPALGFLYLFSLPAKLFFFYYFFPELFAASPSLSTQEKAYILLPLALFLLLEVFGLAKLLRQKPSGTD
;
A
#
# COMPACT_ATOMS: atom_id res chain seq x y z
N MET A 1 10.56 21.22 8.26
CA MET A 1 11.39 20.03 7.97
C MET A 1 11.16 19.66 6.52
N ASN A 2 12.07 20.03 5.62
CA ASN A 2 12.09 19.55 4.25
C ASN A 2 13.06 18.37 4.21
N ASP A 3 12.60 17.21 4.69
CA ASP A 3 13.39 15.99 4.57
C ASP A 3 13.09 15.35 3.21
N PRO A 4 14.02 15.44 2.23
CA PRO A 4 13.81 14.87 0.90
C PRO A 4 13.51 13.37 0.96
N PHE A 5 14.05 12.69 1.98
CA PHE A 5 13.82 11.28 2.25
C PHE A 5 12.36 10.96 2.62
N LEU A 6 11.74 11.75 3.51
CA LEU A 6 10.33 11.59 3.87
C LEU A 6 9.41 11.82 2.67
N LEU A 7 9.74 12.82 1.84
CA LEU A 7 8.97 13.11 0.63
C LEU A 7 9.05 11.94 -0.36
N GLN A 8 10.24 11.37 -0.59
CA GLN A 8 10.42 10.20 -1.45
C GLN A 8 9.64 8.98 -0.92
N GLN A 9 9.64 8.77 0.40
CA GLN A 9 8.90 7.67 1.01
C GLN A 9 7.38 7.85 0.85
N ILE A 10 6.87 9.07 1.06
CA ILE A 10 5.45 9.39 0.86
C ILE A 10 5.08 9.19 -0.62
N GLN A 11 5.91 9.64 -1.55
CA GLN A 11 5.68 9.45 -2.98
C GLN A 11 5.65 7.96 -3.36
N PHE A 12 6.59 7.17 -2.84
CA PHE A 12 6.63 5.73 -3.05
C PHE A 12 5.36 5.06 -2.51
N GLN A 13 4.97 5.36 -1.27
CA GLN A 13 3.76 4.83 -0.66
C GLN A 13 2.50 5.23 -1.45
N ALA A 14 2.40 6.49 -1.85
CA ALA A 14 1.28 6.99 -2.64
C ALA A 14 1.18 6.29 -4.00
N LEU A 15 2.31 6.10 -4.70
CA LEU A 15 2.34 5.41 -5.98
C LEU A 15 1.97 3.92 -5.84
N ALA A 16 2.53 3.25 -4.82
CA ALA A 16 2.21 1.86 -4.53
C ALA A 16 0.73 1.68 -4.17
N THR A 17 0.18 2.56 -3.33
CA THR A 17 -1.25 2.55 -2.96
C THR A 17 -2.15 2.84 -4.14
N ALA A 18 -1.81 3.83 -4.97
CA ALA A 18 -2.56 4.12 -6.19
C ALA A 18 -2.57 2.91 -7.13
N LEU A 19 -1.42 2.23 -7.29
CA LEU A 19 -1.32 1.05 -8.13
C LEU A 19 -2.16 -0.11 -7.59
N VAL A 20 -2.08 -0.41 -6.30
CA VAL A 20 -2.87 -1.47 -5.65
C VAL A 20 -4.36 -1.21 -5.79
N LEU A 21 -4.81 0.01 -5.49
CA LEU A 21 -6.22 0.40 -5.62
C LEU A 21 -6.68 0.40 -7.09
N LEU A 22 -5.84 0.83 -8.03
CA LEU A 22 -6.14 0.79 -9.47
C LEU A 22 -6.32 -0.66 -9.95
N LEU A 23 -5.40 -1.56 -9.58
CA LEU A 23 -5.51 -2.99 -9.90
C LEU A 23 -6.78 -3.59 -9.28
N CYS A 24 -7.09 -3.25 -8.03
CA CYS A 24 -8.32 -3.70 -7.38
C CYS A 24 -9.58 -3.12 -8.04
N PHE A 25 -9.55 -1.87 -8.50
CA PHE A 25 -10.64 -1.23 -9.22
C PHE A 25 -10.88 -1.89 -10.59
N VAL A 26 -9.82 -2.14 -11.37
CA VAL A 26 -9.90 -2.85 -12.64
C VAL A 26 -10.40 -4.28 -12.44
N GLY A 27 -9.92 -4.96 -11.40
CA GLY A 27 -10.39 -6.30 -11.03
C GLY A 27 -11.85 -6.32 -10.56
N SER A 28 -12.33 -5.26 -9.89
CA SER A 28 -13.72 -5.14 -9.43
C SER A 28 -14.72 -5.06 -10.58
N LYS A 29 -14.32 -4.46 -11.72
CA LYS A 29 -15.15 -4.48 -12.94
C LYS A 29 -15.32 -5.86 -13.56
N ARG A 30 -14.53 -6.86 -13.15
CA ARG A 30 -14.60 -8.24 -13.66
C ARG A 30 -15.31 -9.10 -12.59
N PRO A 31 -16.55 -9.53 -12.82
CA PRO A 31 -17.34 -10.26 -11.81
C PRO A 31 -16.69 -11.57 -11.35
N LYS A 32 -15.85 -12.19 -12.21
CA LYS A 32 -15.07 -13.39 -11.87
C LYS A 32 -13.91 -13.12 -10.90
N ILE A 33 -13.36 -11.91 -10.90
CA ILE A 33 -12.17 -11.52 -10.12
C ILE A 33 -12.58 -10.77 -8.84
N GLN A 34 -13.75 -10.13 -8.83
CA GLN A 34 -14.33 -9.44 -7.67
C GLN A 34 -14.24 -10.24 -6.36
N PRO A 35 -14.62 -11.54 -6.28
CA PRO A 35 -14.51 -12.30 -5.03
C PRO A 35 -13.06 -12.60 -4.62
N ALA A 36 -12.13 -12.63 -5.58
CA ALA A 36 -10.71 -12.89 -5.35
C ALA A 36 -9.90 -11.61 -5.03
N LEU A 37 -10.50 -10.42 -5.10
CA LEU A 37 -9.81 -9.15 -4.86
C LEU A 37 -9.20 -9.04 -3.46
N GLY A 38 -9.89 -9.54 -2.43
CA GLY A 38 -9.34 -9.58 -1.08
C GLY A 38 -8.07 -10.43 -0.99
N PHE A 39 -8.05 -11.56 -1.69
CA PHE A 39 -6.86 -12.42 -1.80
C PHE A 39 -5.75 -11.74 -2.62
N LEU A 40 -6.09 -11.11 -3.74
CA LEU A 40 -5.13 -10.40 -4.58
C LEU A 40 -4.46 -9.26 -3.80
N TYR A 41 -5.22 -8.53 -2.99
CA TYR A 41 -4.70 -7.53 -2.07
C TYR A 41 -3.77 -8.14 -1.02
N LEU A 42 -4.12 -9.29 -0.44
CA LEU A 42 -3.25 -9.97 0.52
C LEU A 42 -1.89 -10.32 -0.08
N PHE A 43 -1.83 -10.71 -1.35
CA PHE A 43 -0.56 -10.92 -2.09
C PHE A 43 0.17 -9.61 -2.41
N SER A 44 -0.56 -8.50 -2.56
CA SER A 44 0.06 -7.20 -2.79
C SER A 44 0.84 -6.68 -1.58
N LEU A 45 0.48 -7.09 -0.35
CA LEU A 45 1.16 -6.70 0.89
C LEU A 45 2.64 -7.17 0.96
N PRO A 46 2.96 -8.47 0.84
CA PRO A 46 4.35 -8.92 0.84
C PRO A 46 5.11 -8.40 -0.38
N ALA A 47 4.46 -8.25 -1.53
CA ALA A 47 5.07 -7.63 -2.71
C ALA A 47 5.46 -6.17 -2.44
N LYS A 48 4.55 -5.38 -1.85
CA LYS A 48 4.81 -3.99 -1.46
C LYS A 48 5.93 -3.89 -0.43
N LEU A 49 5.98 -4.79 0.54
CA LEU A 49 7.05 -4.86 1.53
C LEU A 49 8.40 -5.21 0.88
N PHE A 50 8.41 -6.14 -0.09
CA PHE A 50 9.60 -6.49 -0.86
C PHE A 50 10.12 -5.30 -1.67
N PHE A 51 9.24 -4.60 -2.40
CA PHE A 51 9.64 -3.38 -3.10
C PHE A 51 10.11 -2.29 -2.15
N PHE A 52 9.47 -2.12 -0.99
CA PHE A 52 9.91 -1.16 0.02
C PHE A 52 11.33 -1.45 0.51
N TYR A 53 11.65 -2.72 0.79
CA TYR A 53 13.01 -3.14 1.15
C TYR A 53 14.02 -2.89 0.01
N TYR A 54 13.63 -3.17 -1.24
CA TYR A 54 14.50 -3.00 -2.41
C TYR A 54 14.80 -1.52 -2.72
N PHE A 55 13.82 -0.64 -2.59
CA PHE A 55 13.97 0.79 -2.88
C PHE A 55 14.60 1.58 -1.74
N PHE A 56 14.45 1.12 -0.49
CA PHE A 56 15.01 1.76 0.69
C PHE A 56 15.95 0.81 1.46
N PRO A 57 16.99 0.23 0.82
CA PRO A 57 17.89 -0.71 1.48
C PRO A 57 18.67 -0.05 2.63
N GLU A 58 18.90 1.26 2.54
CA GLU A 58 19.54 2.09 3.56
C GLU A 58 18.81 2.07 4.90
N LEU A 59 17.48 1.84 4.90
CA LEU A 59 16.70 1.72 6.14
C LEU A 59 16.94 0.40 6.87
N PHE A 60 17.45 -0.60 6.17
CA PHE A 60 17.64 -1.97 6.68
C PHE A 60 19.10 -2.41 6.72
N ALA A 61 20.01 -1.61 6.16
CA ALA A 61 21.44 -1.81 6.28
C ALA A 61 21.84 -1.70 7.76
N ALA A 62 22.62 -2.67 8.24
CA ALA A 62 23.05 -2.83 9.63
C ALA A 62 24.09 -1.77 10.07
N SER A 63 23.72 -0.50 10.01
CA SER A 63 24.48 0.61 10.58
C SER A 63 23.71 1.22 11.76
N PRO A 64 24.40 1.67 12.83
CA PRO A 64 23.82 1.85 14.15
C PRO A 64 23.14 3.22 14.34
N SER A 65 22.26 3.66 13.44
CA SER A 65 21.78 5.06 13.55
C SER A 65 20.34 5.38 13.18
N LEU A 66 19.46 4.42 12.88
CA LEU A 66 18.03 4.75 12.91
C LEU A 66 17.53 4.75 14.36
N SER A 67 17.53 5.94 14.96
CA SER A 67 16.90 6.22 16.25
C SER A 67 15.45 5.73 16.23
N THR A 68 14.94 5.24 17.37
CA THR A 68 13.55 4.80 17.54
C THR A 68 12.54 5.82 16.99
N GLN A 69 12.89 7.11 17.03
CA GLN A 69 12.08 8.20 16.47
C GLN A 69 12.04 8.18 14.93
N GLU A 70 13.17 7.98 14.24
CA GLU A 70 13.22 7.95 12.77
C GLU A 70 12.44 6.76 12.21
N LYS A 71 12.51 5.61 12.90
CA LYS A 71 11.66 4.44 12.57
C LYS A 71 10.17 4.76 12.68
N ALA A 72 9.76 5.54 13.69
CA ALA A 72 8.37 5.94 13.85
C ALA A 72 7.91 6.88 12.72
N TYR A 73 8.76 7.82 12.29
CA TYR A 73 8.48 8.71 11.15
C TYR A 73 8.33 7.96 9.83
N ILE A 74 8.99 6.82 9.68
CA ILE A 74 8.86 5.94 8.52
C ILE A 74 7.59 5.08 8.63
N LEU A 75 7.29 4.53 9.81
CA LEU A 75 6.14 3.64 10.02
C LEU A 75 4.81 4.38 9.88
N LEU A 76 4.73 5.63 10.32
CA LEU A 76 3.50 6.42 10.35
C LEU A 76 2.87 6.60 8.96
N PRO A 77 3.57 7.11 7.92
CA PRO A 77 3.02 7.21 6.57
C PRO A 77 2.71 5.83 5.98
N LEU A 78 3.55 4.82 6.20
CA LEU A 78 3.26 3.43 5.76
C LEU A 78 1.91 2.94 6.33
N ALA A 79 1.69 3.10 7.63
CA ALA A 79 0.45 2.69 8.30
C ALA A 79 -0.77 3.48 7.77
N LEU A 80 -0.62 4.79 7.54
CA LEU A 80 -1.68 5.65 7.03
C LEU A 80 -2.12 5.21 5.62
N PHE A 81 -1.17 4.95 4.74
CA PHE A 81 -1.45 4.45 3.39
C PHE A 81 -2.04 3.04 3.39
N LEU A 82 -1.59 2.16 4.30
CA LEU A 82 -2.17 0.83 4.47
C LEU A 82 -3.66 0.91 4.89
N LEU A 83 -4.00 1.78 5.84
CA LEU A 83 -5.39 1.99 6.24
C LEU A 83 -6.24 2.52 5.08
N LEU A 84 -5.68 3.43 4.27
CA LEU A 84 -6.34 3.96 3.09
C LEU A 84 -6.58 2.87 2.03
N GLU A 85 -5.62 1.97 1.82
CA GLU A 85 -5.78 0.80 0.94
C GLU A 85 -6.88 -0.13 1.43
N VAL A 86 -6.86 -0.52 2.71
CA VAL A 86 -7.87 -1.39 3.31
C VAL A 86 -9.25 -0.74 3.21
N PHE A 87 -9.36 0.56 3.48
CA PHE A 87 -10.61 1.30 3.36
C PHE A 87 -11.09 1.38 1.91
N GLY A 88 -10.21 1.70 0.97
CA GLY A 88 -10.51 1.75 -0.47
C GLY A 88 -10.96 0.39 -1.01
N LEU A 89 -10.27 -0.69 -0.63
CA LEU A 89 -10.63 -2.05 -0.97
C LEU A 89 -11.97 -2.46 -0.35
N ALA A 90 -12.19 -2.17 0.94
CA ALA A 90 -13.46 -2.46 1.60
C ALA A 90 -14.62 -1.73 0.92
N LYS A 91 -14.41 -0.48 0.49
CA LYS A 91 -15.39 0.29 -0.28
C LYS A 91 -15.65 -0.35 -1.66
N LEU A 92 -14.60 -0.79 -2.35
CA LEU A 92 -14.67 -1.51 -3.63
C LEU A 92 -15.41 -2.85 -3.53
N LEU A 93 -15.15 -3.63 -2.48
CA LEU A 93 -15.80 -4.93 -2.24
C LEU A 93 -17.26 -4.79 -1.81
N ARG A 94 -17.61 -3.72 -1.07
CA ARG A 94 -18.99 -3.44 -0.63
C ARG A 94 -19.88 -2.90 -1.74
N GLN A 95 -19.31 -2.42 -2.85
CA GLN A 95 -20.09 -2.10 -4.03
C GLN A 95 -20.64 -3.40 -4.63
N LYS A 96 -21.90 -3.73 -4.32
CA LYS A 96 -22.65 -4.78 -5.02
C LYS A 96 -22.53 -4.51 -6.53
N PRO A 97 -22.35 -5.55 -7.37
CA PRO A 97 -22.52 -5.37 -8.80
C PRO A 97 -23.94 -4.84 -9.03
N SER A 98 -24.05 -3.64 -9.58
CA SER A 98 -25.32 -3.04 -10.02
C SER A 98 -25.80 -3.79 -11.25
N GLY A 99 -26.29 -5.01 -11.04
CA GLY A 99 -26.66 -5.93 -12.10
C GLY A 99 -27.26 -7.20 -11.54
N THR A 100 -28.35 -7.07 -10.78
CA THR A 100 -29.35 -8.13 -10.63
C THR A 100 -30.67 -7.42 -10.39
N ASP A 101 -31.32 -7.09 -11.51
CA ASP A 101 -32.78 -7.05 -11.59
C ASP A 101 -33.36 -8.44 -11.24
#